data_AF-A0A7C0WDY1-F1
#
_entry.id   AF-A0A7C0WDY1-F1
#
_cell.length_a   1.000
_cell.length_b   1.000
_cell.length_c   1.000
_cell.angle_alpha   90.00
_cell.angle_beta   90.00
_cell.angle_gamma   90.00
#
_symmetry.space_group_name_H-M   'P 1'
#
loop_
_entity.id
_entity.type
_entity.pdbx_description
1 polymer ?
#
loop_
_entity_poly.entity_id
_entity_poly.type
_entity_poly.pdbx_seq_one_letter_code
_entity_poly.pdbx_strand_id
1 'polypeptide(L)'
;MTTHQAGAADTVSAKVTGYGISYAVTSILSALLVVLKESNEGVHGLMVAITGHHWVTHGLLDVIVFVALGAVLSRMGGGIRMTGNALIATVVGATVISGAIIAGYFI
;
A
#
# COMPACT_ATOMS: atom_id res chain seq x y z
N MET A 1 3.29 41.42 7.01
CA MET A 1 3.91 40.23 6.39
C MET A 1 4.16 39.23 7.51
N THR A 2 3.15 38.41 7.82
CA THR A 2 3.22 37.42 8.91
C THR A 2 3.93 36.18 8.40
N THR A 3 5.11 35.91 8.95
CA THR A 3 5.84 34.66 8.76
C THR A 3 5.00 33.52 9.35
N HIS A 4 4.44 32.68 8.48
CA HIS A 4 3.80 31.43 8.89
C HIS A 4 4.91 30.52 9.43
N GLN A 5 5.07 30.47 10.75
CA GLN A 5 5.94 29.51 11.41
C GLN A 5 5.38 28.12 11.11
N ALA A 6 5.99 27.42 10.15
CA ALA A 6 5.73 26.01 9.87
C ALA A 6 6.29 25.18 11.03
N GLY A 7 5.56 25.15 12.14
CA GLY A 7 5.94 24.47 13.37
C GLY A 7 4.85 23.51 13.82
N ALA A 8 5.17 22.21 13.83
CA ALA A 8 4.42 21.10 14.46
C ALA A 8 2.96 20.83 14.04
N ALA A 9 2.26 21.78 13.41
CA ALA A 9 0.83 21.67 13.04
C ALA A 9 0.56 20.87 11.75
N ASP A 10 1.59 20.52 10.97
CA ASP A 10 1.40 19.97 9.62
C ASP A 10 1.55 18.43 9.53
N THR A 11 1.97 17.77 10.63
CA THR A 11 2.22 16.32 10.63
C THR A 11 0.99 15.51 11.00
N VAL A 12 0.69 14.46 10.23
CA VAL A 12 -0.45 13.57 10.45
C VAL A 12 -0.19 12.59 11.59
N SER A 13 -1.25 12.12 12.26
CA SER A 13 -1.11 11.17 13.37
C SER A 13 -0.37 9.89 12.96
N ALA A 14 0.39 9.29 13.87
CA ALA A 14 1.16 8.07 13.59
C ALA A 14 0.30 6.92 13.05
N LYS A 15 -0.97 6.82 13.49
CA LYS A 15 -1.92 5.84 12.96
C LYS A 15 -2.25 6.11 11.49
N VAL A 16 -2.59 7.34 11.15
CA VAL A 16 -2.91 7.73 9.77
C VAL A 16 -1.69 7.59 8.87
N THR A 17 -0.52 8.06 9.31
CA THR A 17 0.73 7.90 8.56
C THR A 17 1.09 6.43 8.35
N GLY A 18 1.00 5.61 9.41
CA GLY A 18 1.33 4.18 9.34
C GLY A 18 0.42 3.41 8.36
N TYR A 19 -0.89 3.66 8.40
CA TYR A 19 -1.82 3.02 7.47
C TYR A 19 -1.75 3.59 6.05
N GLY A 20 -1.42 4.88 5.88
CA GLY A 20 -1.21 5.46 4.54
C GLY A 20 0.04 4.91 3.85
N ILE A 21 1.14 4.73 4.60
CA ILE A 21 2.34 4.04 4.08
C ILE A 21 2.04 2.56 3.81
N SER A 22 1.32 1.90 4.73
CA SER A 22 0.90 0.51 4.53
C SER A 22 0.09 0.32 3.26
N TYR A 23 -0.87 1.22 3.00
CA TYR A 23 -1.63 1.25 1.75
C TYR A 23 -0.71 1.40 0.54
N ALA A 24 0.21 2.37 0.56
CA ALA A 24 1.10 2.63 -0.58
C ALA A 24 1.95 1.38 -0.92
N VAL A 25 2.50 0.73 0.10
CA VAL A 25 3.26 -0.53 -0.08
C VAL A 25 2.35 -1.65 -0.58
N THR A 26 1.18 -1.84 0.04
CA THR A 26 0.24 -2.90 -0.33
C THR A 26 -0.26 -2.72 -1.76
N SER A 27 -0.54 -1.49 -2.20
CA SER A 27 -0.99 -1.22 -3.57
C SER A 27 0.06 -1.65 -4.60
N ILE A 28 1.33 -1.29 -4.39
CA ILE A 28 2.41 -1.68 -5.30
C ILE A 28 2.61 -3.21 -5.26
N LEU A 29 2.59 -3.81 -4.07
CA LEU A 29 2.70 -5.27 -3.92
C LEU A 29 1.55 -5.97 -4.65
N SER A 30 0.32 -5.50 -4.49
CA SER A 30 -0.87 -6.01 -5.16
C SER A 30 -0.71 -5.98 -6.69
N ALA A 31 -0.24 -4.87 -7.27
CA ALA A 31 0.05 -4.79 -8.70
C ALA A 31 1.12 -5.78 -9.16
N LEU A 32 2.23 -5.90 -8.43
CA LEU A 32 3.27 -6.89 -8.73
C LEU A 32 2.75 -8.32 -8.62
N LEU A 33 1.87 -8.59 -7.65
CA LEU A 33 1.27 -9.90 -7.45
C LEU A 33 0.29 -10.24 -8.59
N VAL A 34 -0.41 -9.26 -9.16
CA VAL A 34 -1.18 -9.46 -10.41
C VAL A 34 -0.26 -9.94 -11.52
N VAL A 35 0.82 -9.19 -11.81
CA VAL A 35 1.76 -9.57 -12.89
C VAL A 35 2.33 -10.97 -12.64
N LEU A 36 2.74 -11.27 -11.41
CA LEU A 36 3.31 -12.56 -11.04
C LEU A 36 2.32 -13.72 -11.19
N LYS A 37 1.10 -13.58 -10.65
CA LYS A 37 0.10 -14.66 -10.67
C LYS A 37 -0.48 -14.90 -12.06
N GLU A 38 -0.59 -13.86 -12.88
CA GLU A 38 -1.08 -14.00 -14.25
C GLU A 38 0.01 -14.52 -15.21
N SER A 39 1.29 -14.29 -14.92
CA SER A 39 2.41 -14.76 -15.76
C SER A 39 2.96 -16.14 -15.37
N ASN A 40 2.50 -16.73 -14.27
CA ASN A 40 3.03 -17.98 -13.74
C ASN A 40 1.91 -18.93 -13.30
N GLU A 41 1.70 -20.01 -14.06
CA GLU A 41 0.67 -21.02 -13.78
C GLU A 41 0.83 -21.68 -12.41
N GLY A 42 2.07 -21.85 -11.92
CA GLY A 42 2.33 -22.43 -10.60
C GLY A 42 1.85 -21.52 -9.47
N VAL A 43 2.11 -20.22 -9.57
CA VAL A 43 1.61 -19.23 -8.61
C VAL A 43 0.08 -19.14 -8.69
N HIS A 44 -0.48 -19.07 -9.89
CA HIS A 44 -1.93 -19.08 -10.08
C HIS A 44 -2.58 -20.31 -9.42
N GLY A 45 -2.07 -21.51 -9.71
CA GLY A 45 -2.58 -22.77 -9.19
C GLY A 45 -2.48 -22.87 -7.68
N LEU A 46 -1.36 -22.42 -7.09
CA LEU A 46 -1.21 -22.33 -5.64
C LEU A 46 -2.27 -21.42 -5.03
N MET A 47 -2.52 -20.26 -5.62
CA MET A 47 -3.52 -19.32 -5.11
C MET A 47 -4.93 -19.90 -5.22
N VAL A 48 -5.27 -20.61 -6.30
CA VAL A 48 -6.54 -21.34 -6.41
C VAL A 48 -6.63 -22.43 -5.35
N ALA A 49 -5.55 -23.17 -5.07
CA ALA A 49 -5.58 -24.26 -4.09
C ALA A 49 -5.87 -23.79 -2.65
N ILE A 50 -5.53 -22.55 -2.29
CA ILE A 50 -5.72 -22.02 -0.93
C ILE A 50 -7.19 -21.67 -0.63
N THR A 51 -7.90 -21.03 -1.56
CA THR A 51 -9.28 -20.53 -1.33
C THR A 51 -10.31 -20.95 -2.38
N GLY A 52 -9.90 -21.72 -3.39
CA GLY A 52 -10.72 -22.06 -4.55
C GLY A 52 -10.75 -20.97 -5.64
N HIS A 53 -10.25 -19.76 -5.36
CA HIS A 53 -10.22 -18.67 -6.34
C HIS A 53 -9.01 -17.75 -6.14
N HIS A 54 -8.13 -17.67 -7.13
CA HIS A 54 -6.92 -16.85 -7.06
C HIS A 54 -7.15 -15.38 -6.69
N TRP A 55 -8.24 -14.73 -7.14
CA TRP A 55 -8.57 -13.35 -6.73
C TRP A 55 -8.99 -13.23 -5.27
N VAL A 56 -9.61 -14.27 -4.70
CA VAL A 56 -9.95 -14.29 -3.26
C VAL A 56 -8.67 -14.43 -2.43
N THR A 57 -7.78 -15.36 -2.80
CA THR A 57 -6.47 -15.49 -2.14
C THR A 57 -5.66 -14.19 -2.25
N HIS A 58 -5.66 -13.56 -3.43
CA HIS A 58 -5.01 -12.27 -3.66
C HIS A 58 -5.54 -11.19 -2.71
N GLY A 59 -6.87 -10.97 -2.70
CA GLY A 59 -7.47 -9.97 -1.83
C GLY A 59 -7.24 -10.25 -0.35
N LEU A 60 -7.22 -11.51 0.06
CA LEU A 60 -6.90 -11.90 1.43
C LEU A 60 -5.45 -11.55 1.80
N LEU A 61 -4.49 -11.81 0.91
CA LEU A 61 -3.10 -11.42 1.09
C LEU A 61 -2.96 -9.91 1.22
N ASP A 62 -3.62 -9.14 0.35
CA ASP A 62 -3.62 -7.68 0.41
C ASP A 62 -4.16 -7.16 1.75
N VAL A 63 -5.28 -7.71 2.24
CA VAL A 63 -5.86 -7.33 3.54
C VAL A 63 -4.91 -7.68 4.69
N ILE A 64 -4.31 -8.87 4.68
CA ILE A 64 -3.37 -9.30 5.71
C ILE A 64 -2.16 -8.36 5.74
N VAL A 65 -1.55 -8.09 4.58
CA VAL A 65 -0.39 -7.19 4.48
C VAL A 65 -0.76 -5.78 4.93
N PHE A 66 -1.89 -5.23 4.44
CA PHE A 66 -2.34 -3.89 4.80
C PHE A 66 -2.55 -3.74 6.31
N VAL A 67 -3.22 -4.69 6.95
CA VAL A 67 -3.51 -4.66 8.38
C VAL A 67 -2.24 -4.87 9.18
N ALA A 68 -1.43 -5.89 8.86
CA ALA A 68 -0.22 -6.21 9.59
C ALA A 68 0.83 -5.09 9.50
N LEU A 69 1.09 -4.59 8.30
CA LEU A 69 2.05 -3.52 8.08
C LEU A 69 1.56 -2.20 8.69
N GLY A 70 0.29 -1.84 8.53
CA GLY A 70 -0.29 -0.65 9.16
C GLY A 70 -0.23 -0.73 10.69
N ALA A 71 -0.49 -1.91 11.25
CA ALA A 71 -0.36 -2.19 12.68
C ALA A 71 1.08 -2.05 13.20
N VAL A 72 2.08 -2.50 12.45
CA VAL A 72 3.50 -2.36 12.82
C VAL A 72 3.94 -0.91 12.70
N LEU A 73 3.71 -0.28 11.54
CA LEU A 73 4.16 1.09 11.25
C LEU A 73 3.51 2.13 12.17
N SER A 74 2.25 1.94 12.56
CA SER A 74 1.55 2.84 13.48
C SER A 74 2.06 2.77 14.93
N ARG A 75 2.80 1.73 15.29
CA ARG A 75 3.31 1.49 16.66
C ARG A 75 4.82 1.66 16.82
N MET A 76 5.57 1.89 15.75
CA MET A 76 7.01 2.15 15.84
C MET A 76 7.25 3.39 16.71
N GLY A 77 7.91 3.21 17.86
CA GLY A 77 7.98 4.14 19.01
C GLY A 77 8.65 5.51 18.79
N GLY A 78 8.88 5.91 17.53
CA GLY A 78 9.28 7.27 17.13
C GLY A 78 8.32 7.94 16.15
N GLY A 79 7.34 7.22 15.61
CA GLY A 79 6.38 7.66 14.59
C GLY A 79 7.06 8.06 13.28
N ILE A 80 6.70 7.44 12.15
CA ILE A 80 7.05 8.04 10.86
C ILE A 80 6.30 9.38 10.78
N ARG A 81 7.05 10.49 10.81
CA ARG A 81 6.48 11.84 10.78
C ARG A 81 6.42 12.30 9.33
N MET A 82 5.20 12.37 8.80
CA MET A 82 4.93 12.92 7.47
C MET A 82 3.97 14.08 7.60
N THR A 83 4.14 15.08 6.73
CA THR A 83 3.10 16.09 6.55
C THR A 83 1.91 15.50 5.80
N GLY A 84 0.73 16.14 5.91
CA GLY A 84 -0.45 15.74 5.15
C GLY A 84 -0.17 15.63 3.64
N ASN A 85 0.48 16.64 3.06
CA ASN A 85 0.81 16.67 1.64
C ASN A 85 1.76 15.54 1.24
N ALA A 86 2.77 15.24 2.06
CA ALA A 86 3.68 14.13 1.79
C ALA A 86 2.93 12.80 1.80
N LEU A 87 2.04 12.58 2.77
CA LEU A 87 1.26 11.36 2.86
C LEU A 87 0.30 11.21 1.67
N ILE A 88 -0.38 12.28 1.28
CA ILE A 88 -1.25 12.32 0.08
C ILE A 88 -0.44 11.96 -1.17
N ALA A 89 0.71 12.62 -1.38
CA ALA A 89 1.57 12.36 -2.53
C ALA A 89 2.04 10.89 -2.56
N THR A 90 2.36 10.30 -1.41
CA THR A 90 2.74 8.89 -1.31
C THR A 90 1.59 7.95 -1.68
N VAL A 91 0.39 8.17 -1.14
CA VAL A 91 -0.80 7.35 -1.43
C VAL A 91 -1.20 7.45 -2.90
N VAL A 92 -1.34 8.68 -3.41
CA VAL A 92 -1.74 8.93 -4.80
C VAL A 92 -0.67 8.41 -5.76
N GLY A 93 0.61 8.70 -5.50
CA GLY A 93 1.72 8.24 -6.33
C GLY A 93 1.78 6.71 -6.41
N ALA A 94 1.66 6.01 -5.27
CA ALA A 94 1.62 4.55 -5.26
C ALA A 94 0.41 4.00 -6.03
N THR A 95 -0.75 4.62 -5.92
CA THR A 95 -1.97 4.22 -6.65
C THR A 95 -1.77 4.37 -8.17
N VAL A 96 -1.22 5.50 -8.61
CA VAL A 96 -0.96 5.76 -10.04
C VAL A 96 0.07 4.77 -10.58
N ILE A 97 1.16 4.55 -9.86
CA ILE A 97 2.19 3.57 -10.24
C ILE A 97 1.61 2.16 -10.30
N SER A 98 0.84 1.75 -9.29
CA SER A 98 0.14 0.46 -9.23
C SER A 98 -0.79 0.28 -10.43
N GLY A 99 -1.59 1.30 -10.76
CA GLY A 99 -2.47 1.29 -11.92
C GLY A 99 -1.69 1.19 -13.24
N ALA A 100 -0.58 1.91 -13.36
CA ALA A 100 0.28 1.87 -14.54
C ALA A 100 0.93 0.49 -14.74
N ILE A 101 1.36 -0.17 -13.66
CA ILE A 101 1.91 -1.54 -13.70
C ILE A 101 0.85 -2.52 -14.23
N ILE A 102 -0.37 -2.49 -13.67
CA ILE A 102 -1.45 -3.40 -14.09
C ILE A 102 -1.88 -3.10 -15.53
N ALA A 103 -2.07 -1.82 -15.87
CA ALA A 103 -2.47 -1.43 -17.23
C ALA A 103 -1.41 -1.83 -18.27
N GLY A 104 -0.13 -1.57 -17.99
CA GLY A 104 0.97 -1.96 -18.87
C GLY A 104 1.20 -3.46 -18.99
N TYR A 105 0.63 -4.28 -18.10
CA TYR A 105 0.63 -5.73 -18.23
C TYR A 105 -0.48 -6.24 -19.16
N PHE A 106 -1.64 -5.58 -19.18
CA PHE A 106 -2.81 -6.03 -19.94
C PHE A 106 -2.99 -5.38 -21.32
N ILE A 107 -2.35 -4.25 -21.58
CA ILE A 107 -2.36 -3.53 -22.86
C ILE A 107 -1.13 -3.95 -23.67
#